data_AF-A0A1X6MMH7-F1
#
_entry.id   AF-A0A1X6MMH7-F1
#
_cell.length_a   1.000
_cell.length_b   1.000
_cell.length_c   1.000
_cell.angle_alpha   90.00
_cell.angle_beta   90.00
_cell.angle_gamma   90.00
#
_symmetry.space_group_name_H-M   'P 1'
#
loop_
_entity.id
_entity.type
_entity.pdbx_description
1 polymer ?
#
loop_
_entity_poly.entity_id
_entity_poly.type
_entity_poly.pdbx_seq_one_letter_code
_entity_poly.pdbx_strand_id
1 'polypeptide(L)'
;MFHDRRSFTSLLGLHVFLLVLLVVVEFAISATTFLVYDTVINFADEVEYIWWSVVPLKIAMRRPIFDIHGSRRGLWMKFVYVFLRHITYLITASIVALSIFGVQGKTWDSRQCIGWTLLQLVSNQVITIVVEGILVFRICAMYNRNKWILIVISILYAGVAVTMAVACFLSVPNAKWTPQCLVTDVPPIYGSYWCYISSQNLGQYSILFSLMRDGTWAYVMMFG
;
A
#
# COMPACT_ATOMS: atom_id res chain seq x y z
N MET A 1 38.04 -28.97 3.90
CA MET A 1 36.87 -28.89 2.98
C MET A 1 35.57 -28.35 3.60
N PHE A 2 35.34 -28.41 4.93
CA PHE A 2 34.12 -27.85 5.54
C PHE A 2 34.13 -26.33 5.83
N HIS A 3 35.31 -25.69 5.82
CA HIS A 3 35.45 -24.25 6.10
C HIS A 3 35.09 -23.36 4.89
N ASP A 4 35.20 -23.92 3.68
CA ASP A 4 34.99 -23.19 2.42
C ASP A 4 33.50 -23.09 2.06
N ARG A 5 32.73 -24.15 2.35
CA ARG A 5 31.29 -24.21 2.08
C ARG A 5 30.50 -23.17 2.90
N ARG A 6 30.97 -22.82 4.11
CA ARG A 6 30.36 -21.80 4.98
C ARG A 6 30.64 -20.37 4.48
N SER A 7 31.83 -20.14 3.94
CA SER A 7 32.22 -18.89 3.28
C SER A 7 31.43 -18.68 1.99
N PHE A 8 31.29 -19.72 1.17
CA PHE A 8 30.50 -19.69 -0.07
C PHE A 8 29.00 -19.45 0.19
N THR A 9 28.40 -20.10 1.20
CA THR A 9 27.00 -19.81 1.59
C THR A 9 26.82 -18.41 2.16
N SER A 10 27.81 -17.85 2.88
CA SER A 10 27.78 -16.46 3.33
C SER A 10 27.93 -15.47 2.19
N LEU A 11 28.80 -15.75 1.21
CA LEU A 11 28.98 -14.93 0.00
C LEU A 11 27.76 -14.98 -0.90
N LEU A 12 27.17 -16.16 -1.09
CA LEU A 12 25.93 -16.32 -1.83
C LEU A 12 24.76 -15.61 -1.12
N GLY A 13 24.65 -15.76 0.21
CA GLY A 13 23.66 -15.04 1.02
C GLY A 13 23.84 -13.53 0.97
N LEU A 14 25.08 -13.04 0.99
CA LEU A 14 25.40 -11.62 0.84
C LEU A 14 25.05 -11.09 -0.56
N HIS A 15 25.35 -11.85 -1.63
CA HIS A 15 24.99 -11.50 -3.00
C HIS A 15 23.48 -11.45 -3.21
N VAL A 16 22.74 -12.46 -2.71
CA VAL A 16 21.28 -12.49 -2.78
C VAL A 16 20.69 -11.33 -1.99
N PHE A 17 21.20 -11.05 -0.80
CA PHE A 17 20.77 -9.90 0.01
C PHE A 17 20.99 -8.57 -0.71
N LEU A 18 22.17 -8.36 -1.31
CA LEU A 18 22.50 -7.12 -2.02
C LEU A 18 21.66 -6.95 -3.30
N LEU A 19 21.35 -8.06 -3.98
CA LEU A 19 20.43 -8.09 -5.11
C LEU A 19 19.01 -7.69 -4.70
N VAL A 20 18.46 -8.29 -3.65
CA VAL A 20 17.12 -7.95 -3.14
C VAL A 20 17.06 -6.47 -2.78
N LEU A 21 18.07 -5.98 -2.07
CA LEU A 21 18.13 -4.58 -1.65
C LEU A 21 18.20 -3.60 -2.84
N LEU A 22 19.02 -3.91 -3.86
CA LEU A 22 19.09 -3.12 -5.10
C LEU A 22 17.76 -3.12 -5.86
N VAL A 23 17.12 -4.29 -5.95
CA VAL A 23 15.81 -4.44 -6.59
C VAL A 23 14.77 -3.57 -5.89
N VAL A 24 14.74 -3.58 -4.55
CA VAL A 24 13.84 -2.73 -3.75
C VAL A 24 14.11 -1.24 -4.00
N VAL A 25 15.38 -0.82 -4.13
CA VAL A 25 15.74 0.58 -4.43
C VAL A 25 15.19 0.99 -5.81
N GLU A 26 15.44 0.20 -6.85
CA GLU A 26 14.96 0.46 -8.22
C GLU A 26 13.42 0.54 -8.27
N PHE A 27 12.74 -0.38 -7.58
CA PHE A 27 11.28 -0.35 -7.45
C PHE A 27 10.78 0.89 -6.70
N ALA A 28 11.46 1.28 -5.62
CA ALA A 28 11.05 2.45 -4.84
C ALA A 28 11.26 3.77 -5.61
N ILE A 29 12.33 3.86 -6.41
CA ILE A 29 12.62 5.00 -7.30
C ILE A 29 11.61 5.07 -8.44
N SER A 30 11.33 3.93 -9.09
CA SER A 30 10.31 3.89 -10.15
C SER A 30 8.92 4.23 -9.61
N ALA A 31 8.53 3.70 -8.43
CA ALA A 31 7.28 4.02 -7.78
C ALA A 31 7.15 5.51 -7.43
N THR A 32 8.20 6.14 -6.89
CA THR A 32 8.19 7.60 -6.66
C THR A 32 8.12 8.38 -7.97
N THR A 33 8.80 7.93 -9.02
CA THR A 33 8.73 8.58 -10.34
C THR A 33 7.32 8.52 -10.92
N PHE A 34 6.65 7.36 -10.85
CA PHE A 34 5.27 7.23 -11.29
C PHE A 34 4.29 8.04 -10.45
N LEU A 35 4.47 8.11 -9.13
CA LEU A 35 3.66 8.96 -8.27
C LEU A 35 3.82 10.44 -8.62
N VAL A 36 5.06 10.90 -8.79
CA VAL A 36 5.35 12.28 -9.21
C VAL A 36 4.73 12.54 -10.58
N TYR A 37 4.92 11.64 -11.53
CA TYR A 37 4.34 11.76 -12.86
C TYR A 37 2.81 11.87 -12.83
N ASP A 38 2.13 10.96 -12.12
CA ASP A 38 0.68 10.96 -11.95
C ASP A 38 0.20 12.28 -11.34
N THR A 39 0.93 12.80 -10.36
CA THR A 39 0.57 14.09 -9.77
C THR A 39 0.79 15.29 -10.68
N VAL A 40 1.77 15.27 -11.57
CA VAL A 40 2.03 16.37 -12.50
C VAL A 40 0.96 16.39 -13.59
N ILE A 41 0.58 15.22 -14.12
CA ILE A 41 -0.44 15.14 -15.17
C ILE A 41 -1.84 15.49 -14.64
N ASN A 42 -2.17 15.03 -13.43
CA ASN A 42 -3.49 15.27 -12.85
C ASN A 42 -3.58 16.65 -12.19
N PHE A 43 -2.47 17.39 -12.04
CA PHE A 43 -2.46 18.68 -11.35
C PHE A 43 -3.41 19.72 -11.97
N ALA A 44 -3.47 19.80 -13.30
CA ALA A 44 -4.33 20.76 -13.98
C ALA A 44 -5.82 20.46 -13.71
N ASP A 45 -6.22 19.19 -13.87
CA ASP A 45 -7.57 18.72 -13.57
C ASP A 45 -7.89 18.86 -12.07
N GLU A 46 -6.93 18.62 -11.19
CA GLU A 46 -7.10 18.79 -9.75
C GLU A 46 -7.40 20.26 -9.38
N VAL A 47 -6.64 21.21 -9.93
CA VAL A 47 -6.85 22.63 -9.68
C VAL A 47 -8.25 23.05 -10.15
N GLU A 48 -8.67 22.61 -11.33
CA GLU A 48 -9.96 22.96 -11.92
C GLU A 48 -11.15 22.32 -11.16
N TYR A 49 -11.10 21.01 -10.90
CA TYR A 49 -12.24 20.27 -10.35
C TYR A 49 -12.27 20.22 -8.81
N ILE A 50 -11.12 20.18 -8.13
CA ILE A 50 -11.03 20.05 -6.67
C ILE A 50 -10.92 21.43 -6.01
N TRP A 51 -10.06 22.31 -6.52
CA TRP A 51 -9.75 23.58 -5.86
C TRP A 51 -10.63 24.74 -6.34
N TRP A 52 -10.94 24.81 -7.63
CA TRP A 52 -11.70 25.90 -8.26
C TRP A 52 -13.23 25.75 -8.26
N SER A 53 -13.78 24.67 -7.70
CA SER A 53 -15.24 24.47 -7.52
C SER A 53 -15.95 25.51 -6.62
N VAL A 54 -15.28 26.60 -6.27
CA VAL A 54 -15.76 27.73 -5.46
C VAL A 54 -15.82 29.05 -6.26
N VAL A 55 -15.54 29.06 -7.57
CA VAL A 55 -15.71 30.29 -8.38
C VAL A 55 -17.12 30.32 -8.96
N PRO A 56 -18.02 31.20 -8.49
CA PRO A 56 -19.26 31.45 -9.19
C PRO A 56 -18.92 32.41 -10.33
N LEU A 57 -18.99 32.00 -11.60
CA LEU A 57 -19.74 32.71 -12.64
C LEU A 57 -19.55 32.08 -14.04
N LYS A 58 -20.66 31.51 -14.53
CA LYS A 58 -21.21 31.53 -15.91
C LYS A 58 -20.40 30.98 -17.12
N ILE A 59 -21.13 30.08 -17.79
CA ILE A 59 -21.09 29.68 -19.22
C ILE A 59 -20.12 28.53 -19.55
N ALA A 60 -20.63 27.30 -19.54
CA ALA A 60 -20.82 26.50 -20.76
C ALA A 60 -21.43 25.13 -20.44
N MET A 61 -22.17 24.63 -21.40
CA MET A 61 -23.18 23.57 -21.35
C MET A 61 -22.59 22.23 -21.82
N ARG A 62 -22.42 21.22 -20.93
CA ARG A 62 -22.55 19.78 -21.25
C ARG A 62 -22.53 18.87 -19.99
N ARG A 63 -23.72 18.53 -19.48
CA ARG A 63 -24.08 17.45 -18.50
C ARG A 63 -23.18 17.20 -17.26
N PRO A 64 -23.54 17.71 -16.07
CA PRO A 64 -22.95 17.28 -14.79
C PRO A 64 -23.76 16.15 -14.14
N ILE A 65 -23.13 15.02 -13.83
CA ILE A 65 -23.73 13.85 -13.11
C ILE A 65 -23.39 13.86 -11.60
N PHE A 66 -23.00 14.99 -11.02
CA PHE A 66 -22.80 15.07 -9.56
C PHE A 66 -23.29 16.42 -9.01
N ASP A 67 -24.60 16.50 -8.78
CA ASP A 67 -25.24 17.69 -8.22
C ASP A 67 -24.87 17.89 -6.75
N ILE A 68 -24.10 18.94 -6.54
CA ILE A 68 -24.07 19.91 -5.46
C ILE A 68 -25.28 19.81 -4.50
N HIS A 69 -25.11 19.07 -3.40
CA HIS A 69 -25.91 19.26 -2.18
C HIS A 69 -25.00 19.32 -0.95
N GLY A 70 -24.52 20.54 -0.67
CA GLY A 70 -24.15 20.97 0.67
C GLY A 70 -22.70 20.75 1.09
N SER A 71 -21.84 21.72 0.76
CA SER A 71 -20.66 22.27 1.49
C SER A 71 -19.77 21.35 2.37
N ARG A 72 -20.33 20.49 3.23
CA ARG A 72 -19.59 19.53 4.08
C ARG A 72 -18.96 18.36 3.32
N ARG A 73 -19.59 17.89 2.23
CA ARG A 73 -19.09 16.74 1.43
C ARG A 73 -17.89 17.08 0.55
N GLY A 74 -17.78 18.33 0.08
CA GLY A 74 -16.63 18.79 -0.71
C GLY A 74 -15.35 18.89 0.13
N LEU A 75 -15.47 19.32 1.39
CA LEU A 75 -14.33 19.39 2.32
C LEU A 75 -13.78 18.00 2.65
N TRP A 76 -14.67 17.02 2.88
CA TRP A 76 -14.27 15.63 3.13
C TRP A 76 -13.51 15.02 1.96
N MET A 77 -13.99 15.21 0.72
CA MET A 77 -13.30 14.71 -0.47
C MET A 77 -11.94 15.39 -0.68
N LYS A 78 -11.83 16.71 -0.40
CA LYS A 78 -10.56 17.44 -0.41
C LYS A 78 -9.57 16.90 0.63
N PHE A 79 -10.03 16.69 1.86
CA PHE A 79 -9.19 16.14 2.93
C PHE A 79 -8.73 14.71 2.61
N VAL A 80 -9.64 13.85 2.17
CA VAL A 80 -9.34 12.47 1.76
C VAL A 80 -8.34 12.45 0.61
N TYR A 81 -8.52 13.31 -0.39
CA TYR A 81 -7.60 13.43 -1.51
C TYR A 81 -6.19 13.87 -1.06
N VAL A 82 -6.10 14.95 -0.26
CA VAL A 82 -4.82 15.45 0.27
C VAL A 82 -4.14 14.41 1.16
N PHE A 83 -4.93 13.71 1.99
CA PHE A 83 -4.47 12.64 2.86
C PHE A 83 -3.88 11.47 2.07
N LEU A 84 -4.63 10.91 1.11
CA LEU A 84 -4.16 9.81 0.27
C LEU A 84 -2.86 10.19 -0.44
N ARG A 85 -2.76 11.41 -0.98
CA ARG A 85 -1.56 11.88 -1.66
C ARG A 85 -0.37 12.05 -0.73
N HIS A 86 -0.50 12.85 0.33
CA HIS A 86 0.64 13.17 1.21
C HIS A 86 1.14 11.94 1.96
N ILE A 87 0.24 11.07 2.43
CA ILE A 87 0.63 9.86 3.15
C ILE A 87 1.35 8.89 2.21
N THR A 88 0.89 8.73 0.96
CA THR A 88 1.57 7.86 -0.02
C THR A 88 2.99 8.35 -0.34
N TYR A 89 3.19 9.66 -0.44
CA TYR A 89 4.54 10.25 -0.58
C TYR A 89 5.42 9.99 0.64
N LEU A 90 4.88 10.13 1.86
CA LEU A 90 5.65 9.86 3.08
C LEU A 90 6.03 8.38 3.20
N ILE A 91 5.14 7.45 2.84
CA ILE A 91 5.43 6.01 2.86
C ILE A 91 6.51 5.68 1.83
N THR A 92 6.37 6.12 0.58
CA THR A 92 7.35 5.82 -0.46
C THR A 92 8.72 6.44 -0.15
N ALA A 93 8.75 7.66 0.36
CA ALA A 93 9.98 8.28 0.86
C ALA A 93 10.61 7.49 2.03
N SER A 94 9.79 6.94 2.93
CA SER A 94 10.29 6.10 4.04
C SER A 94 10.95 4.81 3.55
N ILE A 95 10.39 4.17 2.51
CA ILE A 95 10.92 2.94 1.91
C ILE A 95 12.27 3.23 1.26
N VAL A 96 12.36 4.31 0.47
CA VAL A 96 13.61 4.76 -0.15
C VAL A 96 14.67 5.08 0.90
N ALA A 97 14.30 5.76 1.99
CA ALA A 97 15.24 6.08 3.06
C ALA A 97 15.79 4.83 3.72
N LEU A 98 14.93 3.87 4.09
CA LEU A 98 15.34 2.61 4.72
C LEU A 98 16.21 1.76 3.80
N SER A 99 15.88 1.68 2.51
CA SER A 99 16.67 0.89 1.56
C SER A 99 18.06 1.50 1.35
N ILE A 100 18.17 2.83 1.22
CA ILE A 100 19.47 3.52 1.14
C ILE A 100 20.31 3.29 2.39
N PHE A 101 19.73 3.41 3.59
CA PHE A 101 20.46 3.14 4.83
C PHE A 101 20.88 1.67 4.97
N GLY A 102 20.07 0.74 4.42
CA GLY A 102 20.44 -0.66 4.29
C GLY A 102 21.67 -0.87 3.40
N VAL A 103 21.78 -0.15 2.27
CA VAL A 103 22.90 -0.26 1.33
C VAL A 103 24.18 0.26 1.99
N GLN A 104 24.07 1.31 2.79
CA GLN A 104 25.18 1.89 3.55
C GLN A 104 25.66 1.00 4.71
N GLY A 105 24.99 -0.13 4.97
CA GLY A 105 25.36 -1.06 6.04
C GLY A 105 25.07 -0.53 7.44
N LYS A 106 24.19 0.46 7.57
CA LYS A 106 23.78 0.98 8.88
C LYS A 106 22.99 -0.09 9.62
N THR A 107 23.48 -0.49 10.79
CA THR A 107 22.79 -1.43 11.66
C THR A 107 21.78 -0.70 12.53
N TRP A 108 20.59 -1.28 12.65
CA TRP A 108 19.48 -0.72 13.42
C TRP A 108 19.14 -1.66 14.58
N ASP A 109 18.68 -1.08 15.68
CA ASP A 109 18.15 -1.87 16.79
C ASP A 109 16.82 -2.51 16.39
N SER A 110 16.52 -3.71 16.93
CA SER A 110 15.31 -4.45 16.57
C SER A 110 14.03 -3.65 16.84
N ARG A 111 14.00 -2.81 17.90
CA ARG A 111 12.86 -1.93 18.18
C ARG A 111 12.64 -0.86 17.11
N GLN A 112 13.72 -0.35 16.52
CA GLN A 112 13.65 0.67 15.47
C GLN A 112 13.12 0.06 14.18
N CYS A 113 13.59 -1.13 13.80
CA CYS A 113 13.07 -1.86 12.64
C CYS A 113 11.58 -2.14 12.76
N ILE A 114 11.14 -2.65 13.93
CA ILE A 114 9.72 -2.91 14.20
C ILE A 114 8.89 -1.63 14.07
N GLY A 115 9.36 -0.51 14.62
CA GLY A 115 8.67 0.78 14.52
C GLY A 115 8.51 1.26 13.08
N TRP A 116 9.57 1.16 12.27
CA TRP A 116 9.54 1.52 10.86
C TRP A 116 8.60 0.64 10.05
N THR A 117 8.64 -0.68 10.25
CA THR A 117 7.76 -1.58 9.52
C THR A 117 6.30 -1.44 9.97
N LEU A 118 6.03 -1.24 11.26
CA LEU A 118 4.68 -0.91 11.74
C LEU A 118 4.13 0.35 11.09
N LEU A 119 4.95 1.41 11.00
CA LEU A 119 4.53 2.65 10.36
C LEU A 119 4.13 2.40 8.90
N GLN A 120 4.91 1.63 8.15
CA GLN A 120 4.62 1.33 6.75
C GLN A 120 3.35 0.48 6.59
N LEU A 121 3.19 -0.62 7.35
CA LEU A 121 2.01 -1.49 7.28
C LEU A 121 0.74 -0.74 7.69
N VAL A 122 0.78 -0.01 8.81
CA VAL A 122 -0.39 0.72 9.30
C VAL A 122 -0.78 1.82 8.33
N SER A 123 0.18 2.56 7.78
CA SER A 123 -0.13 3.62 6.82
C SER A 123 -0.74 3.07 5.53
N ASN A 124 -0.21 1.95 5.02
CA ASN A 124 -0.78 1.28 3.84
C ASN A 124 -2.20 0.75 4.11
N GLN A 125 -2.41 0.15 5.29
CA GLN A 125 -3.74 -0.31 5.71
C GLN A 125 -4.75 0.85 5.76
N VAL A 126 -4.34 2.00 6.31
CA VAL A 126 -5.21 3.18 6.40
C VAL A 126 -5.56 3.72 5.01
N ILE A 127 -4.60 3.76 4.08
CA ILE A 127 -4.86 4.15 2.68
C ILE A 127 -5.90 3.21 2.06
N THR A 128 -5.70 1.90 2.17
CA THR A 128 -6.63 0.91 1.61
C THR A 128 -8.03 1.06 2.18
N ILE A 129 -8.17 1.20 3.50
CA ILE A 129 -9.46 1.45 4.17
C ILE A 129 -10.12 2.73 3.62
N VAL A 130 -9.36 3.80 3.40
CA VAL A 130 -9.93 5.03 2.85
C VAL A 130 -10.44 4.81 1.41
N VAL A 131 -9.64 4.17 0.55
CA VAL A 131 -10.00 3.92 -0.86
C VAL A 131 -11.21 2.99 -0.97
N GLU A 132 -11.19 1.87 -0.26
CA GLU A 132 -12.31 0.92 -0.24
C GLU A 132 -13.57 1.56 0.36
N GLY A 133 -13.41 2.38 1.40
CA GLY A 133 -14.51 3.16 1.97
C GLY A 133 -15.18 4.09 0.96
N ILE A 134 -14.43 4.74 0.06
CA ILE A 134 -14.99 5.56 -1.02
C ILE A 134 -15.80 4.72 -2.00
N LEU A 135 -15.29 3.53 -2.37
CA LEU A 135 -15.98 2.61 -3.27
C LEU A 135 -17.31 2.14 -2.64
N VAL A 136 -17.28 1.74 -1.37
CA VAL A 136 -18.49 1.35 -0.62
C VAL A 136 -19.47 2.52 -0.52
N PHE A 137 -19.00 3.73 -0.22
CA PHE A 137 -19.86 4.92 -0.17
C PHE A 137 -20.58 5.19 -1.50
N ARG A 138 -19.88 5.03 -2.64
CA ARG A 138 -20.48 5.16 -3.97
C ARG A 138 -21.54 4.10 -4.23
N ILE A 139 -21.28 2.85 -3.83
CA ILE A 139 -22.26 1.76 -3.90
C ILE A 139 -23.49 2.11 -3.05
N CYS A 140 -23.28 2.65 -1.85
CA CYS A 140 -24.37 3.08 -0.97
C CYS A 140 -25.25 4.16 -1.59
N ALA A 141 -24.66 5.09 -2.33
CA ALA A 141 -25.41 6.12 -3.04
C ALA A 141 -26.24 5.54 -4.21
N MET A 142 -25.73 4.54 -4.93
CA MET A 142 -26.43 3.91 -6.06
C MET A 142 -27.53 2.94 -5.61
N TYR A 143 -27.33 2.21 -4.51
CA TYR A 143 -28.22 1.15 -4.02
C TYR A 143 -29.10 1.57 -2.83
N ASN A 144 -29.43 2.86 -2.74
CA ASN A 144 -30.14 3.49 -1.62
C ASN A 144 -31.52 2.86 -1.28
N ARG A 145 -32.09 2.03 -2.16
CA ARG A 145 -33.44 1.46 -1.99
C ARG A 145 -33.48 0.15 -1.19
N ASN A 146 -32.39 -0.63 -1.13
CA ASN A 146 -32.36 -1.88 -0.36
C ASN A 146 -31.34 -1.83 0.78
N LYS A 147 -31.80 -1.47 1.98
CA LYS A 147 -30.97 -1.31 3.18
C LYS A 147 -30.23 -2.60 3.59
N TRP A 148 -30.76 -3.77 3.24
CA TRP A 148 -30.11 -5.05 3.53
C TRP A 148 -28.78 -5.19 2.80
N ILE A 149 -28.75 -4.87 1.51
CA ILE A 149 -27.52 -4.93 0.70
C ILE A 149 -26.47 -3.97 1.26
N LEU A 150 -26.90 -2.77 1.67
CA LEU A 150 -26.02 -1.76 2.27
C LEU A 150 -25.41 -2.24 3.59
N ILE A 151 -26.22 -2.83 4.47
CA ILE A 151 -25.77 -3.35 5.75
C ILE A 151 -24.80 -4.51 5.53
N VAL A 152 -25.14 -5.47 4.66
CA VAL A 152 -24.28 -6.64 4.39
C VAL A 152 -22.93 -6.22 3.86
N ILE A 153 -22.89 -5.34 2.84
CA ILE A 153 -21.63 -4.87 2.25
C ILE A 153 -20.81 -4.08 3.28
N SER A 154 -21.45 -3.23 4.08
CA SER A 154 -20.74 -2.43 5.10
C SER A 154 -20.16 -3.30 6.21
N ILE A 155 -20.89 -4.32 6.67
CA ILE A 155 -20.41 -5.28 7.68
C ILE A 155 -19.26 -6.11 7.12
N LEU A 156 -19.39 -6.60 5.89
CA LEU A 156 -18.33 -7.38 5.24
C LEU A 156 -17.05 -6.57 5.12
N TYR A 157 -17.16 -5.32 4.66
CA TYR A 157 -16.05 -4.39 4.55
C TYR A 157 -15.37 -4.14 5.91
N ALA A 158 -16.16 -3.81 6.95
CA ALA A 158 -15.62 -3.62 8.30
C ALA A 158 -14.95 -4.89 8.83
N GLY A 159 -15.52 -6.07 8.56
CA GLY A 159 -14.94 -7.36 8.92
C GLY A 159 -13.58 -7.59 8.27
N VAL A 160 -13.47 -7.35 6.97
CA VAL A 160 -12.20 -7.46 6.24
C VAL A 160 -11.16 -6.50 6.81
N ALA A 161 -11.51 -5.23 7.02
CA ALA A 161 -10.59 -4.24 7.59
C ALA A 161 -10.09 -4.62 8.99
N VAL A 162 -10.98 -5.13 9.85
CA VAL A 162 -10.62 -5.59 11.20
C VAL A 162 -9.72 -6.82 11.16
N THR A 163 -10.05 -7.82 10.32
CA THR A 163 -9.23 -9.03 10.20
C THR A 163 -7.82 -8.72 9.71
N MET A 164 -7.67 -7.81 8.73
CA MET A 164 -6.36 -7.35 8.25
C MET A 164 -5.59 -6.62 9.36
N ALA A 165 -6.23 -5.73 10.12
CA ALA A 165 -5.59 -5.01 11.22
C ALA A 165 -5.12 -5.95 12.35
N VAL A 166 -5.94 -6.92 12.74
CA VAL A 166 -5.58 -7.94 13.74
C VAL A 166 -4.42 -8.81 13.24
N ALA A 167 -4.47 -9.26 11.98
CA ALA A 167 -3.41 -10.05 11.39
C ALA A 167 -2.07 -9.30 11.40
N CYS A 168 -2.07 -8.01 11.04
CA CYS A 168 -0.87 -7.15 11.12
C CYS A 168 -0.35 -7.04 12.57
N PHE A 169 -1.21 -6.75 13.53
CA PHE A 169 -0.81 -6.59 14.93
C PHE A 169 -0.21 -7.87 15.54
N LEU A 170 -0.74 -9.04 15.18
CA LEU A 170 -0.25 -10.33 15.67
C LEU A 170 1.00 -10.80 14.94
N SER A 171 1.16 -10.47 13.66
CA SER A 171 2.26 -10.99 12.83
C SER A 171 3.58 -10.25 13.06
N VAL A 172 3.54 -8.92 13.22
CA VAL A 172 4.73 -8.08 13.35
C VAL A 172 5.62 -8.42 14.56
N PRO A 173 5.10 -8.61 15.79
CA PRO A 173 5.97 -8.91 16.94
C PRO A 173 6.59 -10.31 16.88
N ASN A 174 6.00 -11.23 16.10
CA ASN A 174 6.47 -12.61 15.98
C ASN A 174 7.42 -12.82 14.78
N ALA A 175 7.64 -11.78 13.95
CA ALA A 175 8.57 -11.85 12.83
C ALA A 175 10.02 -11.71 13.29
N LYS A 176 10.95 -12.40 12.63
CA LYS A 176 12.39 -12.25 12.88
C LYS A 176 13.02 -11.25 11.92
N TRP A 177 13.84 -10.37 12.48
CA TRP A 177 14.45 -9.23 11.78
C TRP A 177 15.96 -9.38 11.72
N THR A 178 16.55 -9.01 10.59
CA THR A 178 18.00 -8.80 10.47
C THR A 178 18.38 -7.40 11.00
N PRO A 179 19.66 -7.17 11.34
CA PRO A 179 20.14 -5.84 11.74
C PRO A 179 19.99 -4.76 10.66
N GLN A 180 19.66 -5.12 9.42
CA GLN A 180 19.35 -4.23 8.31
C GLN A 180 17.84 -4.04 8.10
N CYS A 181 17.02 -4.37 9.11
CA CYS A 181 15.57 -4.29 9.09
C CYS A 181 14.88 -5.08 7.96
N LEU A 182 15.50 -6.18 7.50
CA LEU A 182 14.89 -7.12 6.56
C LEU A 182 14.19 -8.25 7.32
N VAL A 183 12.99 -8.61 6.88
CA VAL A 183 12.25 -9.74 7.45
C VAL A 183 12.82 -11.05 6.91
N THR A 184 13.19 -11.96 7.80
CA THR A 184 13.78 -13.26 7.42
C THR A 184 12.86 -14.44 7.69
N ASP A 185 12.03 -14.35 8.73
CA ASP A 185 10.99 -15.33 9.02
C ASP A 185 9.67 -14.59 9.24
N VAL A 186 8.66 -14.94 8.44
CA VAL A 186 7.26 -14.53 8.60
C VAL A 186 6.48 -15.70 9.19
N PRO A 187 5.56 -15.48 10.14
CA PRO A 187 4.75 -16.56 10.70
C PRO A 187 3.98 -17.34 9.61
N PRO A 188 3.88 -18.68 9.75
CA PRO A 188 3.37 -19.58 8.71
C PRO A 188 1.88 -19.34 8.36
N ILE A 189 1.12 -18.71 9.27
CA ILE A 189 -0.25 -18.27 9.00
C ILE A 189 -0.29 -17.31 7.80
N TYR A 190 0.66 -16.37 7.72
CA TYR A 190 0.77 -15.49 6.58
C TYR A 190 1.23 -16.26 5.34
N GLY A 191 2.35 -17.00 5.42
CA GLY A 191 2.92 -17.73 4.28
C GLY A 191 1.97 -18.75 3.62
N SER A 192 1.14 -19.42 4.42
CA SER A 192 0.17 -20.41 3.93
C SER A 192 -0.94 -19.80 3.06
N TYR A 193 -1.47 -18.63 3.42
CA TYR A 193 -2.43 -17.87 2.61
C TYR A 193 -1.85 -17.49 1.24
N TRP A 194 -0.59 -17.06 1.23
CA TRP A 194 0.15 -16.71 0.01
C TRP A 194 0.42 -17.90 -0.89
N CYS A 195 0.88 -19.02 -0.32
CA CYS A 195 1.09 -20.26 -1.06
C CYS A 195 -0.23 -20.76 -1.68
N TYR A 196 -1.33 -20.69 -0.93
CA TYR A 196 -2.64 -21.06 -1.45
C TYR A 196 -3.06 -20.20 -2.66
N ILE A 197 -2.99 -18.87 -2.54
CA ILE A 197 -3.36 -17.97 -3.64
C ILE A 197 -2.43 -18.12 -4.84
N SER A 198 -1.12 -18.25 -4.62
CA SER A 198 -0.15 -18.42 -5.70
C SER A 198 -0.39 -19.76 -6.42
N SER A 199 -0.59 -20.86 -5.67
CA SER A 199 -0.86 -22.19 -6.25
C SER A 199 -2.12 -22.24 -7.13
N GLN A 200 -3.16 -21.46 -6.79
CA GLN A 200 -4.41 -21.40 -7.56
C GLN A 200 -4.26 -20.62 -8.89
N ASN A 201 -3.23 -19.77 -9.03
CA ASN A 201 -3.05 -18.88 -10.18
C ASN A 201 -1.88 -19.27 -11.11
N LEU A 202 -1.11 -20.32 -10.79
CA LEU A 202 -0.05 -20.85 -11.67
C LEU A 202 -0.66 -21.53 -12.91
N GLY A 203 -1.07 -20.73 -13.91
CA GLY A 203 -1.44 -21.25 -15.23
C GLY A 203 -2.37 -20.37 -16.06
N GLN A 204 -3.12 -19.43 -15.46
CA GLN A 204 -4.15 -18.65 -16.19
C GLN A 204 -3.83 -17.16 -16.35
N TYR A 205 -3.04 -16.55 -15.47
CA TYR A 205 -2.70 -15.13 -15.51
C TYR A 205 -1.23 -14.87 -15.13
N SER A 206 -0.65 -13.77 -15.62
CA SER A 206 0.69 -13.37 -15.20
C SER A 206 0.70 -13.11 -13.69
N ILE A 207 1.72 -13.62 -12.99
CA ILE A 207 1.88 -13.50 -11.53
C ILE A 207 1.82 -12.01 -11.11
N LEU A 208 2.37 -11.12 -11.95
CA LEU A 208 2.33 -9.67 -11.77
C LEU A 208 0.89 -9.12 -11.76
N PHE A 209 0.03 -9.63 -12.65
CA PHE A 209 -1.36 -9.18 -12.74
C PHE A 209 -2.16 -9.60 -11.50
N SER A 210 -1.98 -10.83 -11.02
CA SER A 210 -2.64 -11.28 -9.78
C SER A 210 -2.14 -10.51 -8.55
N LEU A 211 -0.83 -10.24 -8.48
CA LEU A 211 -0.22 -9.47 -7.39
C LEU A 211 -0.69 -8.00 -7.34
N MET A 212 -0.83 -7.38 -8.51
CA MET A 212 -1.35 -6.01 -8.62
C MET A 212 -2.85 -5.95 -8.30
N ARG A 213 -3.64 -6.91 -8.81
CA ARG A 213 -5.10 -6.98 -8.61
C ARG A 213 -5.48 -7.11 -7.15
N ASP A 214 -4.79 -7.98 -6.41
CA ASP A 214 -5.18 -8.33 -5.04
C ASP A 214 -4.48 -7.43 -3.99
N GLY A 215 -3.82 -6.34 -4.41
CA GLY A 215 -3.08 -5.41 -3.53
C GLY A 215 -1.89 -6.06 -2.83
N THR A 216 -1.54 -7.26 -3.26
CA THR A 216 -0.62 -8.17 -2.60
C THR A 216 0.85 -7.85 -2.90
N TRP A 217 1.13 -7.11 -3.98
CA TRP A 217 2.43 -6.52 -4.26
C TRP A 217 3.05 -5.74 -3.07
N ALA A 218 2.22 -5.05 -2.27
CA ALA A 218 2.68 -4.30 -1.09
C ALA A 218 3.37 -5.19 -0.04
N TYR A 219 2.91 -6.43 0.12
CA TYR A 219 3.48 -7.38 1.06
C TYR A 219 4.73 -8.06 0.50
N VAL A 220 4.78 -8.30 -0.82
CA VAL A 220 6.01 -8.77 -1.48
C VAL A 220 7.13 -7.75 -1.34
N MET A 221 6.83 -6.45 -1.38
CA MET A 221 7.85 -5.40 -1.15
C MET A 221 8.28 -5.28 0.32
N MET A 222 7.44 -5.69 1.27
CA MET A 222 7.75 -5.61 2.71
C MET A 222 8.43 -6.87 3.24
N PHE A 223 8.21 -8.02 2.60
CA PHE A 223 8.65 -9.34 3.08
C PHE A 223 9.48 -10.15 2.07
N GLY A 224 9.68 -9.64 0.84
CA GLY A 224 10.41 -10.30 -0.24
C GLY A 224 11.85 -9.84 -0.40
#